data_AF-A0A842TJ35-F1
#
_entry.id   AF-A0A842TJ35-F1
#
_cell.length_a   1.000
_cell.length_b   1.000
_cell.length_c   1.000
_cell.angle_alpha   90.00
_cell.angle_beta   90.00
_cell.angle_gamma   90.00
#
_symmetry.space_group_name_H-M   'P 1'
#
loop_
_entity.id
_entity.type
_entity.pdbx_description
1 polymer ?
#
loop_
_entity_poly.entity_id
_entity_poly.type
_entity_poly.pdbx_seq_one_letter_code
_entity_poly.pdbx_strand_id
1 'polypeptide(L)' 'QKEYETLLNRENFIETTGGTQADFFILQYAKKEDAYIISNDMFRDFYEMYGEEWLVEKRIAFEFADDNLFFDKIAII' A
#
# COMPACT_ATOMS: atom_id res chain seq x y z
N GLN A 1 9.11 -16.20 11.74
CA GLN A 1 8.47 -15.79 13.02
C GLN A 1 9.23 -14.65 13.70
N LYS A 2 10.53 -14.80 14.01
CA LYS A 2 11.36 -13.71 14.60
C LYS A 2 11.36 -12.39 13.81
N GLU A 3 11.37 -12.45 12.48
CA GLU A 3 11.36 -11.24 11.62
C GLU A 3 10.05 -10.46 11.73
N TYR A 4 8.91 -11.16 11.72
CA TYR A 4 7.58 -10.56 11.92
C TYR A 4 7.47 -9.85 13.28
N GLU A 5 7.89 -10.52 14.37
CA GLU A 5 7.91 -9.93 15.72
C GLU A 5 8.85 -8.73 15.80
N THR A 6 9.96 -8.75 15.07
CA THR A 6 10.89 -7.61 14.98
C THR A 6 10.27 -6.42 14.24
N LEU A 7 9.46 -6.68 13.22
CA LEU A 7 8.71 -5.65 12.50
C LEU A 7 7.63 -5.04 13.39
N LEU A 8 6.83 -5.84 14.11
CA LEU A 8 5.81 -5.34 15.04
C LEU A 8 6.37 -4.45 16.15
N ASN A 9 7.60 -4.70 16.61
CA ASN A 9 8.27 -3.87 17.62
C ASN A 9 8.76 -2.51 17.07
N ARG A 10 8.73 -2.31 15.75
CA ARG A 10 8.92 -1.01 15.11
C ARG A 10 7.52 -0.43 14.93
N GLU A 11 7.24 0.77 15.43
CA GLU A 11 5.91 1.41 15.46
C GLU A 11 5.25 1.68 14.07
N ASN A 12 5.76 1.04 13.02
CA ASN A 12 5.37 1.22 11.62
C ASN A 12 4.46 0.09 11.09
N PHE A 13 4.02 -0.84 11.95
CA PHE A 13 3.19 -1.98 11.56
C PHE A 13 1.88 -1.98 12.35
N ILE A 14 0.77 -2.06 11.63
CA ILE A 14 -0.58 -2.06 12.21
C ILE A 14 -1.26 -3.37 11.81
N GLU A 15 -1.70 -4.14 12.80
CA GLU A 15 -2.51 -5.33 12.56
C GLU A 15 -3.95 -4.92 12.23
N THR A 16 -4.48 -5.46 11.15
CA THR A 16 -5.86 -5.29 10.72
C THR A 16 -6.48 -6.65 10.43
N THR A 17 -7.81 -6.71 10.38
CA THR A 17 -8.47 -7.95 9.95
C THR A 17 -8.22 -8.14 8.45
N GLY A 18 -7.95 -9.40 8.05
CA GLY A 18 -7.60 -9.71 6.67
C GLY A 18 -8.76 -9.52 5.68
N GLY A 19 -8.42 -9.54 4.38
CA GLY A 19 -9.37 -9.34 3.29
C GLY A 19 -9.72 -7.87 3.10
N THR A 20 -10.97 -7.59 2.74
CA THR A 20 -11.45 -6.25 2.34
C THR A 20 -11.24 -5.17 3.41
N GLN A 21 -11.17 -5.53 4.69
CA GLN A 21 -10.90 -4.56 5.76
C GLN A 21 -9.45 -4.04 5.74
N ALA A 22 -8.49 -4.85 5.29
CA ALA A 22 -7.11 -4.42 5.12
C ALA A 22 -7.01 -3.38 3.99
N ASP A 23 -7.63 -3.68 2.85
CA ASP A 23 -7.66 -2.75 1.70
C ASP A 23 -8.32 -1.43 2.09
N PHE A 24 -9.48 -1.50 2.74
CA PHE A 24 -10.18 -0.31 3.21
C PHE A 24 -9.33 0.53 4.17
N PHE A 25 -8.64 -0.11 5.13
CA PHE A 25 -7.74 0.58 6.05
C PHE A 25 -6.60 1.28 5.33
N ILE A 26 -5.93 0.59 4.40
CA ILE A 26 -4.82 1.15 3.62
C ILE A 26 -5.28 2.39 2.84
N LEU A 27 -6.41 2.29 2.13
CA LEU A 27 -6.94 3.39 1.33
C LEU A 27 -7.37 4.58 2.19
N GLN A 28 -8.05 4.33 3.31
CA GLN A 28 -8.45 5.39 4.23
C GLN A 28 -7.25 6.10 4.84
N TYR A 29 -6.25 5.33 5.29
CA TYR A 29 -5.05 5.88 5.89
C TYR A 29 -4.28 6.74 4.88
N ALA A 30 -4.06 6.22 3.67
CA ALA A 30 -3.38 6.96 2.62
C ALA A 30 -4.11 8.26 2.24
N LYS A 31 -5.45 8.24 2.17
CA LYS A 31 -6.24 9.44 1.89
C LYS A 31 -6.14 10.48 3.01
N LYS A 32 -6.17 10.02 4.27
CA LYS A 32 -6.12 10.89 5.45
C LYS A 32 -4.78 11.59 5.60
N GLU A 33 -3.69 10.87 5.32
CA GLU A 33 -2.31 11.36 5.48
C GLU A 33 -1.70 11.89 4.17
N ASP A 34 -2.49 11.97 3.09
CA ASP A 34 -2.06 12.32 1.72
C ASP A 34 -0.87 11.46 1.18
N ALA A 35 -0.75 10.24 1.68
CA ALA A 35 0.38 9.35 1.43
C ALA A 35 0.24 8.54 0.13
N TYR A 36 1.37 8.02 -0.35
CA TYR A 36 1.42 7.04 -1.44
C TYR A 36 1.12 5.63 -0.92
N ILE A 37 0.61 4.77 -1.80
CA ILE A 37 0.30 3.37 -1.54
C ILE A 37 1.27 2.50 -2.34
N ILE A 38 2.06 1.67 -1.67
CA ILE A 38 2.89 0.66 -2.35
C ILE A 38 2.09 -0.64 -2.45
N SER A 39 1.57 -0.95 -3.64
CA SER A 39 0.81 -2.17 -3.90
C SER A 39 0.72 -2.44 -5.40
N ASN A 40 0.72 -3.73 -5.76
CA ASN A 40 0.43 -4.17 -7.12
C ASN A 40 -1.07 -4.38 -7.37
N ASP A 41 -1.90 -4.38 -6.32
CA ASP A 41 -3.34 -4.38 -6.47
C ASP A 41 -3.80 -3.03 -7.05
N MET A 42 -4.78 -3.07 -7.94
CA MET A 42 -5.42 -1.89 -8.50
C MET A 42 -6.54 -1.34 -7.61
N PHE A 43 -7.03 -2.11 -6.63
CA PHE A 43 -8.17 -1.74 -5.77
C PHE A 43 -9.44 -1.40 -6.56
N ARG A 44 -9.75 -2.18 -7.60
CA ARG A 44 -10.86 -1.91 -8.54
C ARG A 44 -12.22 -1.82 -7.85
N ASP A 45 -12.43 -2.60 -6.80
CA ASP A 45 -13.67 -2.60 -6.01
C ASP A 45 -13.91 -1.27 -5.28
N PHE A 46 -12.88 -0.43 -5.17
CA PHE A 46 -12.93 0.86 -4.47
C PHE A 46 -12.94 2.08 -5.40
N TYR A 47 -13.01 1.86 -6.72
CA TYR A 47 -13.01 2.94 -7.71
C TYR A 47 -14.17 3.92 -7.51
N GLU A 48 -15.37 3.43 -7.20
CA GLU A 48 -16.53 4.28 -6.92
C GLU A 48 -16.34 5.15 -5.67
N MET A 49 -15.59 4.67 -4.68
CA MET A 49 -15.43 5.34 -3.39
C MET A 49 -14.32 6.39 -3.39
N TYR A 50 -13.18 6.09 -4.02
CA TYR A 50 -12.00 6.95 -3.97
C TYR A 50 -11.68 7.64 -5.30
N GLY A 51 -12.28 7.18 -6.40
CA GLY A 51 -11.96 7.61 -7.77
C GLY A 51 -10.80 6.82 -8.36
N GLU A 52 -10.98 6.34 -9.60
CA GLU A 52 -9.94 5.62 -10.34
C GLU A 52 -8.66 6.46 -10.51
N GLU A 53 -8.80 7.74 -10.86
CA GLU A 53 -7.65 8.64 -11.06
C GLU A 53 -6.80 8.79 -9.79
N TRP A 54 -7.43 8.95 -8.63
CA TRP A 54 -6.71 9.08 -7.35
C TRP A 54 -5.95 7.79 -7.00
N LEU A 55 -6.57 6.63 -7.22
CA LEU A 55 -5.93 5.34 -6.99
C LEU A 55 -4.73 5.15 -7.93
N VAL A 56 -4.89 5.47 -9.21
CA VAL A 56 -3.81 5.41 -10.19
C VAL A 56 -2.69 6.38 -9.84
N GLU A 57 -3.00 7.59 -9.38
CA GLU A 57 -2.01 8.59 -8.99
C GLU A 57 -1.21 8.18 -7.75
N LYS A 58 -1.90 7.81 -6.66
CA LYS A 58 -1.30 7.52 -5.35
C LYS A 58 -0.67 6.14 -5.25
N ARG A 59 -1.00 5.21 -6.14
CA ARG A 59 -0.40 3.88 -6.14
C ARG A 59 0.97 3.88 -6.83
N ILE A 60 1.93 3.22 -6.19
CA ILE A 60 3.24 2.86 -6.71
C ILE A 60 3.28 1.33 -6.80
N ALA A 61 3.33 0.81 -8.02
CA ALA A 61 3.52 -0.61 -8.26
C ALA A 61 5.01 -0.97 -8.17
N PHE A 62 5.30 -2.24 -7.94
CA PHE A 62 6.67 -2.72 -7.85
C PHE A 62 6.83 -4.12 -8.45
N GLU A 63 8.05 -4.44 -8.84
CA GLU A 63 8.43 -5.74 -9.36
C GLU A 63 9.69 -6.23 -8.65
N PHE A 64 9.73 -7.53 -8.37
CA PHE A 64 10.96 -8.20 -7.98
C PHE A 64 11.53 -8.93 -9.19
N ALA A 65 12.75 -8.58 -9.59
CA ALA A 65 13.53 -9.34 -10.56
C ALA A 65 14.86 -9.74 -9.93
N ASP A 66 15.05 -11.06 -9.82
CA ASP A 66 16.08 -11.66 -8.96
C ASP A 66 15.96 -11.14 -7.52
N ASP A 67 17.05 -10.59 -6.97
CA ASP A 67 17.10 -9.99 -5.63
C ASP A 67 16.90 -8.46 -5.64
N ASN A 68 16.46 -7.89 -6.77
CA ASN A 68 16.28 -6.45 -6.93
C ASN A 68 14.80 -6.06 -6.92
N LEU A 69 14.48 -5.03 -6.14
CA LEU A 69 13.15 -4.42 -6.08
C LEU A 69 13.12 -3.16 -6.95
N PHE A 70 12.20 -3.13 -7.91
CA PHE A 70 11.97 -2.02 -8.82
C PHE A 70 10.60 -1.40 -8.56
N PHE A 71 10.50 -0.07 -8.61
CA PHE A 71 9.24 0.66 -8.47
C PHE A 71 8.85 1.31 -9.81
N ASP A 72 7.57 1.26 -10.18
CA ASP A 72 7.05 1.77 -11.45
C ASP A 72 7.11 3.31 -11.55
N LYS A 73 7.06 3.96 -10.39
CA LYS A 73 7.22 5.39 -10.21
C LYS A 73 8.37 5.62 -9.25
N ILE A 74 9.40 6.34 -9.71
CA ILE A 74 10.35 6.97 -8.81
C ILE A 74 9.66 8.22 -8.29
N ALA A 75 9.07 8.14 -7.09
CA ALA A 75 8.71 9.35 -6.37
C ALA A 75 10.03 10.08 -6.06
N ILE A 76 10.33 11.14 -6.82
CA ILE A 76 11.39 12.07 -6.46
C ILE A 76 10.83 12.85 -5.26
N ILE A 77 11.24 12.43 -4.06
CA ILE A 77 10.98 13.13 -2.79
C ILE A 77 11.96 14.30 -2.67
#